data_AF-A0A1F8B143-F1
#
_entry.id   AF-A0A1F8B143-F1
#
_cell.length_a   1.000
_cell.length_b   1.000
_cell.length_c   1.000
_cell.angle_alpha   90.00
_cell.angle_beta   90.00
_cell.angle_gamma   90.00
#
_symmetry.space_group_name_H-M   'P 1'
#
loop_
_entity.id
_entity.type
_entity.pdbx_description
1 polymer ?
#
loop_
_entity_poly.entity_id
_entity_poly.type
_entity_poly.pdbx_seq_one_letter_code
_entity_poly.pdbx_strand_id
1 'polypeptide(L)'
;MTTNSKIRIKEEVDHDVSQKKQVSLVQGVFSHKYASFFVTLILMLFVFGSSFFIAYQSGKQKGTPPLEPSVGCLISGCNNEICQDANTEPAASICIYDPKYECFKSAKCERQEAGECAWTQTEELKSCLSKY
;
A
#
# COMPACT_ATOMS: atom_id res chain seq x y z
N MET A 1 62.41 17.58 -4.65
CA MET A 1 61.77 16.76 -5.70
C MET A 1 60.40 17.38 -5.97
N THR A 2 60.26 18.28 -6.95
CA THR A 2 59.81 18.01 -8.35
C THR A 2 58.47 17.26 -8.40
N THR A 3 57.42 17.62 -9.14
CA THR A 3 56.95 18.80 -9.91
C THR A 3 55.57 18.39 -10.45
N ASN A 4 54.67 19.35 -10.66
CA ASN A 4 53.61 19.39 -11.68
C ASN A 4 52.56 18.27 -11.81
N SER A 5 51.29 18.67 -11.66
CA SER A 5 50.23 18.68 -12.70
C SER A 5 48.89 18.92 -11.97
N LYS A 6 48.12 19.99 -12.12
CA LYS A 6 47.73 20.85 -13.25
C LYS A 6 47.18 20.11 -14.46
N ILE A 7 46.09 19.38 -14.24
CA ILE A 7 45.06 19.04 -15.24
C ILE A 7 43.72 19.18 -14.51
N ARG A 8 43.05 20.33 -14.59
CA ARG A 8 42.04 20.65 -15.60
C ARG A 8 40.80 19.75 -15.49
N ILE A 9 39.92 20.04 -14.53
CA ILE A 9 38.46 19.91 -14.70
C ILE A 9 37.87 21.20 -14.12
N LYS A 10 37.67 22.15 -15.02
CA LYS A 10 36.96 23.42 -14.84
C LYS A 10 35.97 23.46 -15.99
N GLU A 11 34.78 22.90 -15.75
CA GLU A 11 33.60 22.74 -16.60
C GLU A 11 32.73 21.76 -15.78
N GLU A 12 31.52 22.00 -15.27
CA GLU A 12 30.45 22.98 -15.43
C GLU A 12 29.95 23.23 -13.98
N VAL A 13 29.88 24.43 -13.40
CA VAL A 13 29.17 25.65 -13.81
C VAL A 13 27.67 25.41 -13.96
N ASP A 14 26.95 26.04 -13.02
CA ASP A 14 25.57 26.54 -13.11
C ASP A 14 24.41 25.55 -13.05
N HIS A 15 24.04 25.12 -11.83
CA HIS A 15 22.64 24.75 -11.58
C HIS A 15 22.02 25.21 -10.23
N ASP A 16 22.73 26.01 -9.42
CA ASP A 16 22.24 26.37 -8.06
C ASP A 16 21.92 27.88 -7.85
N VAL A 17 22.12 28.76 -8.84
CA VAL A 17 21.99 30.22 -8.66
C VAL A 17 20.71 30.83 -9.29
N SER A 18 19.72 30.02 -9.71
CA SER A 18 18.49 30.54 -10.34
C SER A 18 17.25 30.64 -9.42
N GLN A 19 17.19 29.90 -8.31
CA GLN A 19 15.97 29.82 -7.48
C GLN A 19 15.78 30.97 -6.46
N LYS A 20 16.80 31.79 -6.16
CA LYS A 20 16.70 32.80 -5.08
C LYS A 20 16.35 34.24 -5.52
N LYS A 21 16.23 34.54 -6.82
CA LYS A 21 16.03 35.93 -7.28
C LYS A 21 14.60 36.27 -7.74
N GLN A 22 13.66 35.32 -7.68
CA GLN A 22 12.29 35.48 -8.20
C GLN A 22 11.20 35.48 -7.11
N VAL A 23 11.52 35.88 -5.86
CA VAL A 23 10.54 35.92 -4.74
C VAL A 23 10.28 37.34 -4.21
N SER A 24 10.68 38.41 -4.94
CA SER A 24 10.55 39.78 -4.39
C SER A 24 9.95 40.84 -5.31
N LEU A 25 9.29 40.49 -6.42
CA LEU A 25 8.71 41.48 -7.34
C LEU A 25 7.35 41.10 -7.93
N VAL A 26 6.50 40.41 -7.17
CA VAL A 26 5.07 40.24 -7.52
C VAL A 26 4.19 40.49 -6.29
N GLN A 27 4.31 41.69 -5.70
CA GLN A 27 3.29 42.21 -4.78
C GLN A 27 2.60 43.41 -5.45
N GLY A 28 1.29 43.25 -5.68
CA GLY A 28 0.42 44.20 -6.38
C GLY A 28 0.11 43.67 -7.78
N VAL A 29 -1.08 43.18 -8.12
CA VAL A 29 -2.42 43.65 -7.77
C VAL A 29 -3.36 42.43 -7.80
N PHE A 30 -3.50 41.71 -6.67
CA PHE A 30 -4.55 40.68 -6.58
C PHE A 30 -5.83 41.36 -6.09
N SER A 31 -6.63 41.83 -7.05
CA SER A 31 -7.94 42.44 -6.82
C SER A 31 -8.78 41.60 -5.84
N HIS A 32 -9.27 42.22 -4.77
CA HIS A 32 -10.12 41.62 -3.72
C HIS A 32 -11.34 40.85 -4.28
N LYS A 33 -11.74 41.15 -5.52
CA LYS A 33 -12.82 40.46 -6.26
C LYS A 33 -12.44 39.04 -6.69
N TYR A 34 -11.18 38.79 -7.05
CA TYR A 34 -10.70 37.47 -7.45
C TYR A 34 -10.46 36.57 -6.24
N ALA A 35 -9.96 37.11 -5.13
CA ALA A 35 -9.81 36.36 -3.88
C ALA A 35 -11.13 35.74 -3.43
N SER A 36 -12.24 36.48 -3.50
CA SER A 36 -13.57 35.95 -3.18
C SER A 36 -14.02 34.85 -4.16
N PHE A 37 -13.74 35.01 -5.46
CA PHE A 37 -14.14 34.04 -6.48
C PHE A 37 -13.39 32.71 -6.36
N PHE A 38 -12.09 32.77 -6.08
CA PHE A 38 -11.27 31.59 -5.82
C PHE A 38 -11.68 30.90 -4.52
N VAL A 39 -11.99 31.65 -3.45
CA VAL A 39 -12.49 31.07 -2.19
C VAL A 39 -13.83 30.38 -2.39
N THR A 40 -14.77 30.97 -3.15
CA THR A 40 -16.05 30.33 -3.46
C THR A 40 -15.89 29.09 -4.35
N LEU A 41 -14.98 29.13 -5.33
CA LEU A 41 -14.71 27.99 -6.21
C LEU A 41 -14.10 26.81 -5.42
N ILE A 42 -13.16 27.09 -4.51
CA ILE A 42 -12.56 26.09 -3.63
C ILE A 42 -13.61 25.52 -2.68
N LEU A 43 -14.44 26.36 -2.04
CA LEU A 43 -15.53 25.88 -1.17
C LEU A 43 -16.54 25.01 -1.93
N MET A 44 -16.91 25.38 -3.16
CA MET A 44 -17.77 24.55 -4.00
C MET A 44 -17.09 23.21 -4.35
N LEU A 45 -15.81 23.21 -4.72
CA LEU A 45 -15.08 21.96 -5.00
C LEU A 45 -14.93 21.07 -3.75
N PHE A 46 -14.83 21.62 -2.55
CA PHE A 46 -14.81 20.85 -1.31
C PHE A 46 -16.20 20.30 -0.95
N VAL A 47 -17.26 21.10 -1.10
CA VAL A 47 -18.65 20.66 -0.83
C VAL A 47 -19.11 19.62 -1.85
N PHE A 48 -18.84 19.81 -3.14
CA PHE A 48 -19.20 18.84 -4.19
C PHE A 48 -18.22 17.67 -4.27
N GLY A 49 -16.93 17.89 -3.99
CA GLY A 49 -15.90 16.85 -4.03
C GLY A 49 -15.94 15.89 -2.83
N SER A 50 -16.41 16.34 -1.67
CA SER A 50 -16.57 15.47 -0.50
C SER A 50 -17.59 14.35 -0.72
N SER A 51 -18.66 14.61 -1.48
CA SER A 51 -19.63 13.58 -1.90
C SER A 51 -19.05 12.56 -2.88
N PHE A 52 -18.05 12.93 -3.67
CA PHE A 52 -17.39 12.02 -4.63
C PHE A 52 -16.25 11.21 -3.99
N PHE A 53 -15.62 11.73 -2.94
CA PHE A 53 -14.46 11.10 -2.30
C PHE A 53 -14.83 9.87 -1.45
N ILE A 54 -16.05 9.82 -0.89
CA ILE A 54 -16.49 8.72 -0.03
C ILE A 54 -16.56 7.38 -0.81
N ALA A 55 -16.83 7.41 -2.13
CA ALA A 55 -16.85 6.21 -2.95
C ALA A 55 -15.45 5.72 -3.39
N TYR A 56 -14.44 6.58 -3.35
CA TYR A 56 -13.15 6.30 -4.00
C TYR A 56 -12.22 5.41 -3.17
N GLN A 57 -12.36 5.39 -1.83
CA GLN A 57 -11.40 4.70 -0.97
C GLN A 57 -11.71 3.23 -0.66
N SER A 58 -12.83 2.68 -1.17
CA SER A 58 -13.27 1.33 -0.77
C SER A 58 -12.57 0.18 -1.52
N GLY A 59 -11.67 0.43 -2.48
CA GLY A 59 -11.25 -0.59 -3.44
C GLY A 59 -9.80 -1.12 -3.37
N LYS A 60 -9.00 -0.77 -2.36
CA LYS A 60 -7.54 -1.04 -2.39
C LYS A 60 -6.99 -1.65 -1.08
N GLN A 61 -7.57 -2.73 -0.58
CA GLN A 61 -6.81 -3.62 0.30
C GLN A 61 -5.88 -4.48 -0.58
N LYS A 62 -4.62 -4.05 -0.70
CA LYS A 62 -3.55 -4.87 -1.25
C LYS A 62 -3.26 -6.00 -0.27
N GLY A 63 -3.86 -7.16 -0.49
CA GLY A 63 -3.43 -8.40 0.14
C GLY A 63 -1.97 -8.68 -0.21
N THR A 64 -1.19 -9.01 0.81
CA THR A 64 0.18 -9.53 0.71
C THR A 64 0.24 -10.69 -0.29
N PRO A 65 1.28 -10.82 -1.13
CA PRO A 65 1.38 -11.88 -2.13
C PRO A 65 1.11 -13.26 -1.51
N PRO A 66 0.22 -14.07 -2.11
CA PRO A 66 -0.17 -15.35 -1.57
C PRO A 66 1.03 -16.27 -1.35
N LEU A 67 1.09 -16.90 -0.17
CA LEU A 67 1.69 -18.22 -0.03
C LEU A 67 0.99 -19.11 -1.06
N GLU A 68 1.69 -19.57 -2.10
CA GLU A 68 1.10 -20.20 -3.29
C GLU A 68 0.02 -21.22 -2.90
N PRO A 69 -1.27 -20.87 -3.03
CA PRO A 69 -2.32 -21.83 -2.80
C PRO A 69 -2.37 -22.78 -4.00
N SER A 70 -2.77 -24.03 -3.77
CA SER A 70 -3.06 -24.92 -4.91
C SER A 70 -4.08 -24.27 -5.84
N VAL A 71 -4.00 -24.53 -7.14
CA VAL A 71 -4.92 -23.98 -8.15
C VAL A 71 -6.38 -24.06 -7.69
N GLY A 72 -7.01 -22.92 -7.45
CA GLY A 72 -8.42 -22.82 -7.07
C GLY A 72 -8.72 -22.66 -5.57
N CYS A 73 -7.71 -22.59 -4.71
CA CYS A 73 -7.86 -22.19 -3.30
C CYS A 73 -7.23 -20.82 -3.04
N LEU A 74 -7.66 -20.16 -1.97
CA LEU A 74 -7.19 -18.84 -1.54
C LEU A 74 -7.00 -18.85 -0.02
N ILE A 75 -5.89 -18.27 0.43
CA ILE A 75 -5.66 -17.98 1.85
C ILE A 75 -6.14 -16.55 2.14
N SER A 76 -6.97 -16.39 3.16
CA SER A 76 -7.57 -15.13 3.60
C SER A 76 -7.64 -15.08 5.14
N GLY A 77 -8.41 -14.15 5.70
CA GLY A 77 -8.38 -13.82 7.13
C GLY A 77 -7.28 -12.82 7.49
N CYS A 78 -7.44 -12.15 8.64
CA CYS A 78 -6.52 -11.08 9.05
C CYS A 78 -5.12 -11.59 9.42
N ASN A 79 -5.02 -12.86 9.84
CA ASN A 79 -3.77 -13.53 10.22
C ASN A 79 -3.40 -14.66 9.24
N ASN A 80 -4.01 -14.70 8.05
CA ASN A 80 -3.84 -15.77 7.06
C ASN A 80 -4.30 -17.15 7.56
N GLU A 81 -5.33 -17.18 8.39
CA GLU A 81 -5.83 -18.37 9.07
C GLU A 81 -6.96 -19.09 8.32
N ILE A 82 -7.52 -18.50 7.27
CA ILE A 82 -8.65 -19.06 6.53
C ILE A 82 -8.18 -19.59 5.18
N CYS A 83 -8.43 -20.87 4.90
CA CYS A 83 -8.30 -21.47 3.58
C CYS A 83 -9.69 -21.66 2.97
N GLN A 84 -9.94 -21.09 1.80
CA GLN A 84 -11.25 -21.11 1.15
C GLN A 84 -11.14 -21.23 -0.38
N ASP A 85 -12.28 -21.37 -1.06
CA ASP A 85 -12.33 -21.41 -2.52
C ASP A 85 -11.95 -20.05 -3.13
N ALA A 86 -11.09 -20.05 -4.15
CA ALA A 86 -10.63 -18.83 -4.81
C ALA A 86 -11.73 -18.07 -5.59
N ASN A 87 -12.85 -18.74 -5.89
CA ASN A 87 -14.01 -18.13 -6.57
C ASN A 87 -14.95 -17.39 -5.60
N THR A 88 -14.63 -17.37 -4.30
CA THR A 88 -15.40 -16.66 -3.27
C THR A 88 -14.72 -15.37 -2.85
N GLU A 89 -15.49 -14.42 -2.33
CA GLU A 89 -14.91 -13.20 -1.75
C GLU A 89 -14.00 -13.56 -0.55
N PRO A 90 -12.80 -12.96 -0.43
CA PRO A 90 -11.89 -13.24 0.67
C PRO A 90 -12.58 -13.07 2.02
N ALA A 91 -12.62 -14.13 2.84
CA ALA A 91 -13.23 -14.01 4.16
C ALA A 91 -12.41 -13.08 5.04
N ALA A 92 -13.14 -12.24 5.78
CA ALA A 92 -12.58 -11.42 6.83
C ALA A 92 -12.81 -12.12 8.17
N SER A 93 -11.75 -12.21 8.97
CA SER A 93 -11.82 -12.59 10.38
C SER A 93 -11.61 -11.37 11.27
N ILE A 94 -11.89 -11.52 12.57
CA ILE A 94 -11.50 -10.52 13.56
C ILE A 94 -9.96 -10.42 13.60
N CYS A 95 -9.42 -9.20 13.54
CA CYS A 95 -7.98 -8.93 13.61
C CYS A 95 -7.43 -9.03 15.04
N ILE A 96 -7.71 -10.13 15.73
CA ILE A 96 -7.07 -10.48 17.01
C ILE A 96 -5.99 -11.49 16.69
N TYR A 97 -4.75 -11.16 17.08
CA TYR A 97 -3.64 -12.08 16.92
C TYR A 97 -3.68 -13.19 17.98
N ASP A 98 -3.57 -14.43 17.52
CA ASP A 98 -3.38 -15.61 18.35
C ASP A 98 -2.09 -16.31 17.89
N PRO A 99 -1.13 -16.62 18.79
CA PRO A 99 0.11 -17.33 18.44
C PRO A 99 -0.09 -18.62 17.65
N LYS A 100 -1.23 -19.31 17.79
CA LYS A 100 -1.52 -20.53 17.02
C LYS A 100 -1.59 -20.30 15.51
N TYR A 101 -1.86 -19.06 15.06
CA TYR A 101 -1.93 -18.76 13.63
C TYR A 101 -0.58 -18.88 12.92
N GLU A 102 0.53 -18.80 13.66
CA GLU A 102 1.86 -19.10 13.11
C GLU A 102 1.94 -20.51 12.51
N CYS A 103 1.18 -21.47 13.04
CA CYS A 103 1.14 -22.84 12.53
C CYS A 103 0.58 -22.93 11.10
N PHE A 104 -0.27 -21.98 10.68
CA PHE A 104 -0.85 -21.98 9.34
C PHE A 104 0.07 -21.35 8.28
N LYS A 105 1.13 -20.64 8.68
CA LYS A 105 2.05 -19.98 7.73
C LYS A 105 2.85 -20.98 6.89
N SER A 106 3.13 -22.17 7.42
CA SER A 106 3.79 -23.26 6.70
C SER A 106 2.81 -24.34 6.22
N ALA A 107 1.52 -24.21 6.56
CA ALA A 107 0.50 -25.18 6.19
C ALA A 107 0.13 -25.07 4.71
N LYS A 108 -0.33 -26.18 4.12
CA LYS A 108 -0.81 -26.21 2.74
C LYS A 108 -2.31 -25.94 2.71
N CYS A 109 -2.73 -24.95 1.92
CA CYS A 109 -4.13 -24.68 1.60
C CYS A 109 -4.45 -25.27 0.22
N GLU A 110 -5.18 -26.39 0.22
CA GLU A 110 -5.51 -27.11 -1.01
C GLU A 110 -6.89 -27.76 -0.96
N ARG A 111 -7.40 -28.14 -2.14
CA ARG A 111 -8.68 -28.83 -2.27
C ARG A 111 -8.54 -30.26 -1.74
N GLN A 112 -9.33 -30.60 -0.74
CA GLN A 112 -9.34 -31.91 -0.10
C GLN A 112 -10.14 -32.94 -0.94
N GLU A 113 -10.08 -34.22 -0.56
CA GLU A 113 -10.85 -35.29 -1.21
C GLU A 113 -12.37 -35.06 -1.18
N ALA A 114 -12.86 -34.34 -0.17
CA ALA A 114 -14.26 -33.93 -0.07
C ALA A 114 -14.67 -32.86 -1.08
N GLY A 115 -13.72 -32.32 -1.85
CA GLY A 115 -13.96 -31.29 -2.85
C GLY A 115 -13.86 -29.85 -2.33
N GLU A 116 -13.69 -29.63 -1.03
CA GLU A 116 -13.58 -28.30 -0.42
C GLU A 116 -12.13 -27.87 -0.21
N CYS A 117 -11.84 -26.57 -0.34
CA CYS A 117 -10.55 -26.02 0.07
C CYS A 117 -10.43 -26.01 1.59
N ALA A 118 -9.39 -26.64 2.13
CA ALA A 118 -9.10 -26.62 3.55
C ALA A 118 -7.59 -26.78 3.82
N TRP A 119 -7.20 -26.55 5.07
CA TRP A 119 -5.82 -26.78 5.52
C TRP A 119 -5.52 -28.28 5.57
N THR A 120 -4.47 -28.70 4.86
CA THR A 120 -3.99 -30.08 4.89
C THR A 120 -3.45 -30.41 6.28
N GLN A 121 -4.08 -31.40 6.91
CA GLN A 121 -3.79 -31.84 8.27
C GLN A 121 -2.52 -32.69 8.34
N THR A 122 -1.36 -32.06 8.07
CA THR A 122 -0.05 -32.69 8.24
C THR A 122 0.26 -32.92 9.72
N GLU A 123 1.15 -33.88 10.01
CA GLU A 123 1.60 -34.11 11.39
C GLU A 123 2.32 -32.88 11.97
N GLU A 124 3.01 -32.10 11.13
CA GLU A 124 3.63 -30.83 11.52
C GLU A 124 2.58 -29.80 11.98
N LEU A 125 1.49 -29.64 11.22
CA LEU A 125 0.41 -28.72 11.55
C LEU A 125 -0.29 -29.15 12.85
N LYS A 126 -0.65 -30.43 12.97
CA LYS A 126 -1.30 -30.97 14.17
C LYS A 126 -0.43 -30.79 15.42
N SER A 127 0.86 -31.11 15.30
CA SER A 127 1.84 -30.95 16.38
C SER A 127 2.00 -29.49 16.78
N CYS A 128 2.07 -28.56 15.82
CA CYS A 128 2.15 -27.13 16.11
C CYS A 128 0.90 -26.63 16.85
N LEU A 129 -0.29 -26.98 16.36
CA LEU A 129 -1.55 -26.57 16.96
C LEU A 129 -1.76 -27.16 18.37
N SER A 130 -1.24 -28.36 18.65
CA SER A 130 -1.36 -29.00 19.97
C SER A 130 -0.62 -28.29 21.12
N LYS A 131 0.21 -27.28 20.81
CA LYS A 131 0.99 -26.50 21.79
C LYS A 131 0.22 -25.32 22.39
N TYR A 132 -0.98 -25.03 21.87
CA TYR A 132 -1.83 -23.89 22.23
C TYR A 132 -3.21 -24.39 22.66
#